data_AF-A0ABC8KM67-F1
#
_entry.id   AF-A0ABC8KM67-F1
#
_cell.length_a   1.000
_cell.length_b   1.000
_cell.length_c   1.000
_cell.angle_alpha   90.00
_cell.angle_beta   90.00
_cell.angle_gamma   90.00
#
_symmetry.space_group_name_H-M   'P 1'
#
loop_
_entity.id
_entity.type
_entity.pdbx_description
1 polymer ?
#
loop_
_entity_poly.entity_id
_entity_poly.type
_entity_poly.pdbx_seq_one_letter_code
_entity_poly.pdbx_strand_id
1 'polypeptide(L)'
;MILPKQYRCTHSPTCQCTRGHLNKDVLLLVFKHLNWNPKLVATLSCVCKWFDDFAKRVLWKEFCKTRAPRMMLDLQSSGSHCIDGNWRALGKLLIYCTGCTEGGLFNSTVQIPGHFVYRTRFSRTLGRSLLPPQCRTDVLYVSDPCEHLDQGEEGDVGLFRGIFKSFPTSKVRKVIINKAVPFHPSEVCPYCKAKMWSMLQAKIMPQSACARLEAYEDCIEYFVCLNGHLLGICTLAPLSDSEEAVPSEDSNHTEKKQDNCLAKENGLKRRHSLLGGSENGPSPQKRLTSSNQCNID
;
A
#
# COMPACT_ATOMS: atom_id res chain seq x y z
N MET A 1 27.64 -38.03 -36.00
CA MET A 1 27.22 -37.67 -34.63
C MET A 1 26.64 -36.26 -34.66
N ILE A 2 25.32 -36.13 -34.56
CA ILE A 2 24.66 -34.84 -34.42
C ILE A 2 24.79 -34.47 -32.93
N LEU A 3 25.69 -33.53 -32.62
CA LEU A 3 25.74 -32.94 -31.28
C LEU A 3 24.38 -32.28 -31.02
N PRO A 4 23.56 -32.75 -30.05
CA PRO A 4 22.35 -32.03 -29.71
C PRO A 4 22.77 -30.64 -29.27
N LYS A 5 22.17 -29.60 -29.86
CA LYS A 5 22.39 -28.22 -29.43
C LYS A 5 22.08 -28.16 -27.93
N GLN A 6 23.12 -28.18 -27.10
CA GLN A 6 22.98 -27.89 -25.68
C GLN A 6 22.55 -26.43 -25.58
N TYR A 7 21.25 -26.21 -25.35
CA TYR A 7 20.76 -24.92 -24.92
C TYR A 7 21.35 -24.67 -23.53
N ARG A 8 22.54 -24.06 -23.49
CA ARG A 8 23.15 -23.60 -22.24
C ARG A 8 22.17 -22.63 -21.59
N CYS A 9 21.67 -23.03 -20.44
CA CYS A 9 20.69 -22.23 -19.75
C CYS A 9 21.36 -21.01 -19.13
N THR A 10 20.75 -19.83 -19.29
CA THR A 10 21.29 -18.56 -18.78
C THR A 10 21.08 -18.38 -17.26
N HIS A 11 20.69 -19.44 -16.55
CA HIS A 11 20.22 -19.38 -15.15
C HIS A 11 21.37 -19.45 -14.14
N SER A 12 22.32 -20.38 -14.35
CA SER A 12 23.48 -20.66 -13.50
C SER A 12 24.30 -21.80 -14.15
N PRO A 13 25.62 -21.89 -13.92
CA PRO A 13 26.42 -23.08 -14.25
C PRO A 13 25.87 -24.39 -13.67
N THR A 14 25.06 -24.33 -12.61
CA THR A 14 24.51 -25.50 -11.90
C THR A 14 23.05 -25.83 -12.27
N CYS A 15 22.46 -25.17 -13.26
CA CYS A 15 21.04 -25.42 -13.59
C CYS A 15 20.81 -26.79 -14.23
N GLN A 16 19.92 -27.60 -13.64
CA GLN A 16 19.49 -28.92 -14.16
C GLN A 16 18.41 -28.83 -15.26
N CYS A 17 18.14 -27.64 -15.76
CA CYS A 17 17.09 -27.37 -16.74
C CYS A 17 17.45 -27.94 -18.12
N THR A 18 16.76 -29.01 -18.54
CA THR A 18 17.04 -29.75 -19.79
C THR A 18 16.25 -29.25 -21.01
N ARG A 19 15.18 -28.48 -20.82
CA ARG A 19 14.24 -28.04 -21.87
C ARG A 19 13.99 -26.52 -21.92
N GLY A 20 14.79 -25.72 -21.21
CA GLY A 20 14.57 -24.29 -21.05
C GLY A 20 13.41 -23.96 -20.09
N HIS A 21 13.09 -22.67 -19.97
CA HIS A 21 11.96 -22.22 -19.15
C HIS A 21 10.61 -22.38 -19.86
N LEU A 22 9.54 -22.47 -19.06
CA LEU A 22 8.17 -22.36 -19.55
C LEU A 22 7.99 -21.04 -20.34
N ASN A 23 7.09 -21.09 -21.32
CA ASN A 23 6.71 -19.90 -22.08
C ASN A 23 6.17 -18.80 -21.13
N LYS A 24 6.59 -17.54 -21.35
CA LYS A 24 6.14 -16.36 -20.60
C LYS A 24 4.61 -16.24 -20.56
N ASP A 25 3.93 -16.57 -21.65
CA ASP A 25 2.46 -16.49 -21.74
C ASP A 25 1.79 -17.52 -20.82
N VAL A 26 2.35 -18.73 -20.73
CA VAL A 26 1.88 -19.75 -19.80
C VAL A 26 2.08 -19.29 -18.36
N LEU A 27 3.25 -18.72 -18.04
CA LEU A 27 3.51 -18.16 -16.71
C LEU A 27 2.53 -17.02 -16.38
N LEU A 28 2.24 -16.14 -17.34
CA LEU A 28 1.26 -15.07 -17.17
C LEU A 28 -0.14 -15.61 -16.88
N LEU A 29 -0.59 -16.64 -17.61
CA LEU A 29 -1.87 -17.30 -17.37
C LEU A 29 -1.94 -17.93 -15.98
N VAL A 30 -0.87 -18.61 -15.55
CA VAL A 30 -0.76 -19.18 -14.20
C VAL A 30 -0.87 -18.09 -13.14
N PHE A 31 -0.10 -17.00 -13.26
CA PHE A 31 -0.15 -15.91 -12.27
C PHE A 31 -1.48 -15.15 -12.28
N LYS A 32 -2.13 -15.03 -13.45
CA LYS A 32 -3.49 -14.51 -13.55
C LYS A 32 -4.48 -15.37 -12.78
N HIS A 33 -4.42 -16.71 -12.92
CA HIS A 33 -5.25 -17.65 -12.14
C HIS A 33 -4.94 -17.61 -10.64
N LEU A 34 -3.69 -17.36 -10.26
CA LEU A 34 -3.27 -17.20 -8.88
C LEU A 34 -3.58 -15.80 -8.31
N ASN A 35 -4.40 -15.00 -9.00
CA ASN A 35 -4.78 -13.63 -8.62
C ASN A 35 -3.57 -12.74 -8.32
N TRP A 36 -2.49 -12.91 -9.08
CA TRP A 36 -1.22 -12.18 -8.91
C TRP A 36 -0.69 -12.24 -7.48
N ASN A 37 -0.76 -13.40 -6.82
CA ASN A 37 -0.30 -13.54 -5.44
C ASN A 37 1.16 -13.07 -5.26
N PRO A 38 1.42 -12.00 -4.49
CA PRO A 38 2.75 -11.39 -4.42
C PRO A 38 3.76 -12.27 -3.70
N LYS A 39 3.33 -13.17 -2.80
CA LYS A 39 4.22 -14.15 -2.15
C LYS A 39 4.80 -15.09 -3.20
N LEU A 40 3.96 -15.60 -4.11
CA LEU A 40 4.39 -16.48 -5.20
C LEU A 40 5.28 -15.76 -6.21
N VAL A 41 5.02 -14.48 -6.51
CA VAL A 41 5.90 -13.67 -7.38
C VAL A 41 7.29 -13.54 -6.75
N ALA A 42 7.36 -13.27 -5.44
CA ALA A 42 8.62 -13.19 -4.70
C ALA A 42 9.35 -14.54 -4.66
N THR A 43 8.64 -15.64 -4.34
CA THR A 43 9.22 -17.00 -4.35
C THR A 43 9.78 -17.36 -5.72
N LEU A 44 9.05 -17.08 -6.81
CA LEU A 44 9.53 -17.36 -8.16
C LEU A 44 10.81 -16.58 -8.49
N SER A 45 10.88 -15.32 -8.06
CA SER A 45 12.05 -14.46 -8.29
C SER A 45 13.32 -15.02 -7.64
N CYS A 46 13.19 -15.78 -6.56
CA CYS A 46 14.32 -16.41 -5.87
C CYS A 46 14.85 -17.67 -6.57
N VAL A 47 14.16 -18.20 -7.58
CA VAL A 47 14.53 -19.48 -8.22
C VAL A 47 15.75 -19.33 -9.14
N CYS A 48 15.80 -18.30 -9.98
CA CYS A 48 16.97 -17.99 -10.80
C CYS A 48 16.92 -16.56 -11.38
N LYS A 49 18.03 -16.11 -11.99
CA LYS A 49 18.16 -14.78 -12.59
C LYS A 49 17.08 -14.47 -13.63
N TRP A 50 16.74 -15.43 -14.50
CA TRP A 50 15.72 -15.20 -15.52
C TRP A 50 14.33 -14.96 -14.90
N PHE A 51 13.97 -15.71 -13.86
CA PHE A 51 12.70 -15.51 -13.16
C PHE A 51 12.68 -14.19 -12.37
N ASP A 52 13.80 -13.82 -11.75
CA ASP A 52 13.95 -12.50 -11.11
C ASP A 52 13.74 -11.36 -12.12
N ASP A 53 14.41 -11.43 -13.27
CA ASP A 53 14.27 -10.44 -14.35
C ASP A 53 12.85 -10.41 -14.94
N PHE A 54 12.23 -11.59 -15.10
CA PHE A 54 10.84 -11.70 -15.56
C PHE A 54 9.86 -11.11 -14.55
N ALA A 55 10.04 -11.38 -13.26
CA ALA A 55 9.22 -10.83 -12.21
C ALA A 55 9.33 -9.30 -12.13
N LYS A 56 10.56 -8.78 -12.16
CA LYS A 56 10.86 -7.33 -12.13
C LYS A 56 10.22 -6.57 -13.30
N ARG A 57 10.29 -7.13 -14.51
CA ARG A 57 9.80 -6.46 -15.74
C ARG A 57 8.31 -6.68 -16.01
N VAL A 58 7.76 -7.83 -15.61
CA VAL A 58 6.43 -8.28 -16.05
C VAL A 58 5.51 -8.54 -14.86
N LEU A 59 5.84 -9.48 -13.97
CA LEU A 59 4.87 -9.93 -12.95
C LEU A 59 4.50 -8.81 -11.97
N TRP A 60 5.47 -8.04 -11.48
CA TRP A 60 5.18 -6.91 -10.59
C TRP A 60 4.38 -5.81 -11.28
N LYS A 61 4.57 -5.63 -12.60
CA LYS A 61 3.79 -4.66 -13.40
C LYS A 61 2.32 -5.07 -13.47
N GLU A 62 2.05 -6.32 -13.82
CA GLU A 62 0.67 -6.84 -13.91
C GLU A 62 0.00 -6.94 -12.54
N PHE A 63 0.76 -7.27 -11.49
CA PHE A 63 0.32 -7.16 -10.10
C PHE A 63 -0.15 -5.73 -9.77
N CYS A 64 0.68 -4.71 -10.02
CA CYS A 64 0.34 -3.33 -9.67
C CYS A 64 -0.89 -2.82 -10.46
N LYS A 65 -0.96 -3.12 -11.77
CA LYS A 65 -2.12 -2.79 -12.62
C LYS A 65 -3.41 -3.39 -12.11
N THR A 66 -3.37 -4.67 -11.73
CA THR A 66 -4.57 -5.36 -11.23
C THR A 66 -4.97 -4.83 -9.86
N ARG A 67 -3.98 -4.53 -9.00
CA ARG A 67 -4.22 -4.17 -7.61
C ARG A 67 -4.69 -2.72 -7.40
N ALA A 68 -4.25 -1.79 -8.25
CA ALA A 68 -4.54 -0.36 -8.14
C ALA A 68 -4.73 0.32 -9.53
N PRO A 69 -5.70 -0.13 -10.35
CA PRO A 69 -5.78 0.24 -11.78
C PRO A 69 -5.88 1.74 -12.03
N ARG A 70 -6.75 2.45 -11.29
CA ARG A 70 -6.93 3.91 -11.44
C ARG A 70 -5.65 4.68 -11.08
N MET A 71 -4.97 4.25 -10.01
CA MET A 71 -3.70 4.84 -9.61
C MET A 71 -2.65 4.58 -10.69
N MET A 72 -2.58 3.37 -11.25
CA MET A 72 -1.60 3.04 -12.29
C MET A 72 -1.82 3.87 -13.57
N LEU A 73 -3.07 4.01 -14.02
CA LEU A 73 -3.39 4.87 -15.17
C LEU A 73 -2.93 6.31 -14.94
N ASP A 74 -3.19 6.85 -13.75
CA ASP A 74 -2.77 8.21 -13.40
C ASP A 74 -1.23 8.30 -13.41
N LEU A 75 -0.53 7.43 -12.68
CA LEU A 75 0.92 7.49 -12.59
C LEU A 75 1.64 7.29 -13.94
N GLN A 76 1.09 6.48 -14.85
CA GLN A 76 1.64 6.27 -16.19
C GLN A 76 1.39 7.44 -17.15
N SER A 77 0.32 8.21 -16.94
CA SER A 77 -0.04 9.33 -17.84
C SER A 77 0.99 10.47 -17.88
N SER A 78 1.84 10.59 -16.86
CA SER A 78 2.82 11.69 -16.77
C SER A 78 4.09 11.48 -17.61
N GLY A 79 4.22 10.36 -18.33
CA GLY A 79 5.51 10.00 -18.97
C GLY A 79 6.65 9.86 -17.97
N SER A 80 6.33 9.71 -16.67
CA SER A 80 7.32 9.68 -15.60
C SER A 80 8.01 8.32 -15.60
N HIS A 81 9.30 8.32 -15.90
CA HIS A 81 10.19 7.15 -15.77
C HIS A 81 10.30 6.62 -14.33
N CYS A 82 9.67 7.28 -13.33
CA CYS A 82 9.72 6.86 -11.94
C CYS A 82 9.16 5.44 -11.70
N ILE A 83 8.22 5.01 -12.54
CA ILE A 83 7.60 3.67 -12.43
C ILE A 83 8.16 2.70 -13.46
N ASP A 84 8.54 3.19 -14.64
CA ASP A 84 9.15 2.36 -15.67
C ASP A 84 10.50 1.82 -15.21
N GLY A 85 10.48 0.55 -14.78
CA GLY A 85 11.63 -0.18 -14.26
C GLY A 85 11.61 -0.41 -12.75
N ASN A 86 10.72 0.24 -12.00
CA ASN A 86 10.65 0.10 -10.53
C ASN A 86 9.34 -0.52 -10.01
N TRP A 87 8.74 -1.40 -10.81
CA TRP A 87 7.51 -2.12 -10.47
C TRP A 87 7.61 -2.91 -9.17
N ARG A 88 8.80 -3.43 -8.85
CA ARG A 88 9.04 -4.15 -7.59
C ARG A 88 8.89 -3.24 -6.37
N ALA A 89 9.43 -2.02 -6.40
CA ALA A 89 9.29 -1.09 -5.29
C ALA A 89 7.83 -0.66 -5.11
N LEU A 90 7.13 -0.41 -6.22
CA LEU A 90 5.71 -0.08 -6.19
C LEU A 90 4.86 -1.25 -5.66
N GLY A 91 5.15 -2.47 -6.13
CA GLY A 91 4.50 -3.68 -5.64
C GLY A 91 4.70 -3.85 -4.13
N LYS A 92 5.94 -3.68 -3.65
CA LYS A 92 6.27 -3.68 -2.22
C LYS A 92 5.52 -2.58 -1.48
N LEU A 93 5.48 -1.36 -2.00
CA LEU A 93 4.73 -0.25 -1.43
C LEU A 93 3.24 -0.56 -1.33
N LEU A 94 2.64 -1.28 -2.27
CA LEU A 94 1.21 -1.61 -2.19
C LEU A 94 0.89 -2.59 -1.04
N ILE A 95 1.82 -3.47 -0.67
CA ILE A 95 1.53 -4.65 0.16
C ILE A 95 2.39 -4.80 1.43
N TYR A 96 3.32 -3.90 1.69
CA TYR A 96 4.27 -4.07 2.79
C TYR A 96 4.21 -2.87 3.73
N CYS A 97 3.77 -3.13 4.96
CA CYS A 97 4.03 -2.25 6.09
C CYS A 97 5.47 -2.49 6.54
N THR A 98 6.24 -1.43 6.69
CA THR A 98 7.66 -1.55 7.04
C THR A 98 7.87 -1.79 8.52
N GLY A 99 6.84 -1.54 9.33
CA GLY A 99 7.01 -1.44 10.76
C GLY A 99 7.82 -0.20 11.14
N CYS A 100 8.25 -0.17 12.39
CA CYS A 100 9.20 0.77 12.96
C CYS A 100 10.16 0.02 13.88
N THR A 101 11.40 0.48 13.92
CA THR A 101 12.44 -0.07 14.78
C THR A 101 13.10 1.07 15.52
N GLU A 102 13.56 0.79 16.73
CA GLU A 102 14.32 1.74 17.54
C GLU A 102 15.54 2.26 16.74
N GLY A 103 15.76 3.58 16.77
CA GLY A 103 16.83 4.23 16.00
C GLY A 103 16.65 4.23 14.47
N GLY A 104 15.47 3.85 13.98
CA GLY A 104 15.13 3.87 12.55
C GLY A 104 14.68 5.25 12.04
N LEU A 105 13.81 5.25 11.02
CA LEU A 105 13.25 6.48 10.43
C LEU A 105 12.42 7.31 11.41
N PHE A 106 11.72 6.63 12.32
CA PHE A 106 10.81 7.26 13.27
C PHE A 106 11.45 7.16 14.65
N ASN A 107 11.42 8.26 15.39
CA ASN A 107 11.92 8.29 16.76
C ASN A 107 10.85 7.71 17.72
N SER A 108 10.48 6.45 17.48
CA SER A 108 9.51 5.68 18.26
C SER A 108 10.29 4.69 19.14
N THR A 109 9.86 4.60 20.39
CA THR A 109 10.33 3.63 21.39
C THR A 109 9.75 2.23 21.15
N VAL A 110 8.73 2.14 20.31
CA VAL A 110 8.02 0.92 19.98
C VAL A 110 8.67 0.19 18.80
N GLN A 111 8.78 -1.13 18.94
CA GLN A 111 9.25 -2.00 17.86
C GLN A 111 8.09 -2.72 17.19
N ILE A 112 7.75 -2.27 16.00
CA ILE A 112 6.72 -2.90 15.16
C ILE A 112 7.41 -3.67 14.03
N PRO A 113 7.27 -5.00 13.94
CA PRO A 113 7.84 -5.75 12.83
C PRO A 113 7.12 -5.46 11.51
N GLY A 114 7.91 -5.35 10.43
CA GLY A 114 7.36 -5.22 9.08
C GLY A 114 6.61 -6.48 8.64
N HIS A 115 5.49 -6.30 7.94
CA HIS A 115 4.60 -7.40 7.56
C HIS A 115 3.84 -7.13 6.26
N PHE A 116 3.22 -8.19 5.72
CA PHE A 116 2.37 -8.08 4.53
C PHE A 116 0.98 -7.55 4.89
N VAL A 117 0.58 -6.47 4.24
CA VAL A 117 -0.77 -5.90 4.32
C VAL A 117 -1.58 -6.44 3.15
N TYR A 118 -2.59 -7.26 3.46
CA TYR A 118 -3.42 -7.94 2.45
C TYR A 118 -4.26 -6.94 1.64
N ARG A 119 -4.90 -5.97 2.32
CA ARG A 119 -5.80 -4.99 1.72
C ARG A 119 -5.44 -3.55 2.05
N THR A 120 -4.70 -2.93 1.14
CA THR A 120 -4.43 -1.49 1.16
C THR A 120 -5.26 -0.78 0.09
N ARG A 121 -5.85 0.35 0.45
CA ARG A 121 -6.44 1.32 -0.48
C ARG A 121 -5.60 2.57 -0.48
N PHE A 122 -5.41 3.18 -1.64
CA PHE A 122 -4.69 4.45 -1.79
C PHE A 122 -5.66 5.52 -2.25
N SER A 123 -5.67 6.65 -1.53
CA SER A 123 -6.61 7.75 -1.73
C SER A 123 -5.88 9.04 -2.12
N ARG A 124 -6.35 9.67 -3.21
CA ARG A 124 -5.93 11.03 -3.59
C ARG A 124 -6.47 12.08 -2.63
N THR A 125 -7.64 11.84 -2.04
CA THR A 125 -8.28 12.79 -1.14
C THR A 125 -7.48 12.88 0.16
N LEU A 126 -7.04 11.74 0.70
CA LEU A 126 -6.13 11.70 1.84
C LEU A 126 -4.77 12.31 1.47
N GLY A 127 -4.19 11.93 0.32
CA GLY A 127 -2.94 12.55 -0.12
C GLY A 127 -3.04 14.08 -0.26
N ARG A 128 -4.17 14.61 -0.73
CA ARG A 128 -4.39 16.06 -0.83
C ARG A 128 -4.44 16.77 0.53
N SER A 129 -4.91 16.11 1.60
CA SER A 129 -4.92 16.72 2.95
C SER A 129 -3.55 16.76 3.60
N LEU A 130 -2.61 15.93 3.13
CA LEU A 130 -1.20 15.95 3.52
C LEU A 130 -0.36 16.96 2.72
N LEU A 131 -0.97 17.73 1.80
CA LEU A 131 -0.28 18.75 1.02
C LEU A 131 -0.61 20.15 1.55
N PRO A 132 0.40 21.00 1.80
CA PRO A 132 0.16 22.39 2.18
C PRO A 132 -0.50 23.14 1.02
N PRO A 133 -1.22 24.25 1.28
CA PRO A 133 -2.03 24.95 0.28
C PRO A 133 -1.31 25.22 -1.06
N GLN A 134 -0.07 25.70 -1.00
CA GLN A 134 0.76 26.01 -2.17
C GLN A 134 1.11 24.79 -3.03
N CYS A 135 1.07 23.59 -2.47
CA CYS A 135 1.41 22.33 -3.13
C CYS A 135 0.18 21.50 -3.53
N ARG A 136 -1.05 21.97 -3.31
CA ARG A 136 -2.29 21.19 -3.57
C ARG A 136 -2.53 20.79 -5.04
N THR A 137 -1.77 21.36 -5.97
CA THR A 137 -1.77 20.94 -7.39
C THR A 137 -0.96 19.67 -7.63
N ASP A 138 -0.08 19.30 -6.70
CA ASP A 138 0.62 18.02 -6.77
C ASP A 138 -0.36 16.87 -6.52
N VAL A 139 -0.11 15.74 -7.15
CA VAL A 139 -0.91 14.53 -6.96
C VAL A 139 -0.14 13.56 -6.08
N LEU A 140 -0.68 13.32 -4.89
CA LEU A 140 -0.20 12.35 -3.91
C LEU A 140 -1.30 11.34 -3.63
N TYR A 141 -0.95 10.06 -3.68
CA TYR A 141 -1.77 8.96 -3.21
C TYR A 141 -1.24 8.49 -1.85
N VAL A 142 -2.12 8.33 -0.86
CA VAL A 142 -1.73 7.85 0.48
C VAL A 142 -2.63 6.69 0.87
N SER A 143 -2.06 5.68 1.53
CA SER A 143 -2.79 4.55 2.04
C SER A 143 -3.59 4.92 3.28
N ASP A 144 -4.67 4.19 3.54
CA ASP A 144 -5.18 4.10 4.91
C ASP A 144 -4.04 3.59 5.83
N PRO A 145 -3.94 4.08 7.08
CA PRO A 145 -2.95 3.60 8.04
C PRO A 145 -3.09 2.09 8.28
N CYS A 146 -1.95 1.43 8.47
CA CYS A 146 -1.90 0.10 9.07
C CYS A 146 -1.90 0.28 10.58
N GLU A 147 -2.97 -0.14 11.24
CA GLU A 147 -3.17 0.04 12.68
C GLU A 147 -2.39 -1.01 13.46
N HIS A 148 -1.69 -0.54 14.49
CA HIS A 148 -0.90 -1.32 15.43
C HIS A 148 -1.35 -0.92 16.83
N LEU A 149 -2.24 -1.71 17.41
CA LEU A 149 -2.91 -1.40 18.67
C LEU A 149 -2.03 -1.77 19.87
N ASP A 150 -2.30 -1.16 21.00
CA ASP A 150 -1.69 -1.52 22.30
C ASP A 150 -0.16 -1.41 22.34
N GLN A 151 0.42 -0.34 21.77
CA GLN A 151 1.88 -0.15 21.76
C GLN A 151 2.42 0.49 23.05
N GLY A 152 1.78 0.23 24.19
CA GLY A 152 2.14 0.79 25.49
C GLY A 152 1.87 2.30 25.56
N GLU A 153 2.84 3.07 26.05
CA GLU A 153 2.72 4.52 26.26
C GLU A 153 2.53 5.32 24.95
N GLU A 154 2.93 4.78 23.81
CA GLU A 154 2.70 5.41 22.49
C GLU A 154 1.27 5.24 21.98
N GLY A 155 0.43 4.44 22.66
CA GLY A 155 -0.95 4.19 22.27
C GLY A 155 -1.08 3.40 20.97
N ASP A 156 -2.13 3.67 20.20
CA ASP A 156 -2.36 3.03 18.92
C ASP A 156 -1.56 3.73 17.82
N VAL A 157 -0.76 2.97 17.07
CA VAL A 157 0.14 3.50 16.05
C VAL A 157 -0.38 3.19 14.65
N GLY A 158 -0.45 4.21 13.80
CA GLY A 158 -0.83 4.11 12.40
C GLY A 158 0.37 4.27 11.47
N LEU A 159 0.71 3.23 10.71
CA LEU A 159 1.75 3.30 9.68
C LEU A 159 1.14 3.43 8.28
N PHE A 160 1.38 4.57 7.63
CA PHE A 160 0.84 4.86 6.30
C PHE A 160 1.95 5.06 5.27
N ARG A 161 1.60 4.92 3.99
CA ARG A 161 2.53 4.98 2.87
C ARG A 161 1.90 5.64 1.68
N GLY A 162 2.69 6.17 0.78
CA GLY A 162 2.15 6.93 -0.34
C GLY A 162 3.08 7.04 -1.53
N ILE A 163 2.55 7.55 -2.64
CA ILE A 163 3.32 7.79 -3.85
C ILE A 163 2.84 9.06 -4.54
N PHE A 164 3.79 9.92 -4.88
CA PHE A 164 3.57 11.08 -5.73
C PHE A 164 3.52 10.69 -7.20
N LYS A 165 2.63 11.31 -7.96
CA LYS A 165 2.52 11.12 -9.41
C LYS A 165 3.76 11.58 -10.18
N SER A 166 4.30 12.74 -9.80
CA SER A 166 5.41 13.37 -10.54
C SER A 166 6.30 14.14 -9.56
N PHE A 167 6.82 13.43 -8.57
CA PHE A 167 7.62 14.05 -7.50
C PHE A 167 8.83 14.87 -8.01
N PRO A 168 9.61 14.43 -9.02
CA PRO A 168 10.75 15.21 -9.51
C PRO A 168 10.39 16.63 -9.95
N THR A 169 9.18 16.84 -10.46
CA THR A 169 8.65 18.13 -10.94
C THR A 169 7.65 18.77 -9.99
N SER A 170 7.36 18.14 -8.84
CA SER A 170 6.36 18.58 -7.88
C SER A 170 6.73 19.90 -7.18
N LYS A 171 5.71 20.65 -6.75
CA LYS A 171 5.91 21.85 -5.92
C LYS A 171 6.46 21.47 -4.55
N VAL A 172 6.05 20.35 -3.97
CA VAL A 172 6.63 19.82 -2.73
C VAL A 172 8.15 19.72 -2.85
N ARG A 173 8.66 19.05 -3.89
CA ARG A 173 10.10 18.91 -4.10
C ARG A 173 10.79 20.27 -4.28
N LYS A 174 10.18 21.20 -5.02
CA LYS A 174 10.71 22.57 -5.17
C LYS A 174 10.85 23.26 -3.82
N VAL A 175 9.84 23.16 -2.93
CA VAL A 175 9.91 23.76 -1.59
C VAL A 175 11.01 23.13 -0.74
N ILE A 176 11.13 21.79 -0.75
CA ILE A 176 12.19 21.06 -0.02
C ILE A 176 13.58 21.54 -0.47
N ILE A 177 13.80 21.64 -1.78
CA ILE A 177 15.09 22.09 -2.35
C ILE A 177 15.36 23.55 -2.02
N ASN A 178 14.38 24.44 -2.17
CA ASN A 178 14.54 25.87 -1.87
C ASN A 178 14.85 26.12 -0.39
N LYS A 179 14.36 25.26 0.50
CA LYS A 179 14.68 25.29 1.94
C LYS A 179 16.00 24.60 2.29
N ALA A 180 16.74 24.08 1.31
CA ALA A 180 18.00 23.35 1.48
C ALA A 180 17.90 22.22 2.53
N VAL A 181 16.75 21.53 2.58
CA VAL A 181 16.53 20.45 3.56
C VAL A 181 17.48 19.29 3.23
N PRO A 182 18.33 18.86 4.17
CA PRO A 182 19.23 17.75 3.93
C PRO A 182 18.46 16.43 3.81
N PHE A 183 19.06 15.46 3.14
CA PHE A 183 18.57 14.09 3.23
C PHE A 183 18.77 13.55 4.64
N HIS A 184 17.94 12.56 5.01
CA HIS A 184 18.19 11.76 6.19
C HIS A 184 19.60 11.15 6.12
N PRO A 185 20.39 11.23 7.21
CA PRO A 185 21.81 10.87 7.19
C PRO A 185 22.03 9.39 6.86
N SER A 186 21.38 8.50 7.60
CA SER A 186 21.53 7.04 7.49
C SER A 186 20.43 6.39 6.64
N GLU A 187 19.18 6.66 6.98
CA GLU A 187 18.03 5.95 6.41
C GLU A 187 17.76 6.20 4.92
N VAL A 188 17.21 5.16 4.29
CA VAL A 188 16.81 5.14 2.88
C VAL A 188 15.42 4.56 2.72
N CYS A 189 14.79 4.85 1.59
CA CYS A 189 13.45 4.37 1.29
C CYS A 189 13.37 2.83 1.39
N PRO A 190 12.51 2.27 2.25
CA PRO A 190 12.43 0.82 2.42
C PRO A 190 11.89 0.09 1.18
N TYR A 191 11.26 0.83 0.27
CA TYR A 191 10.71 0.31 -0.99
C TYR A 191 11.72 0.31 -2.14
N CYS A 192 12.46 1.40 -2.32
CA CYS A 192 13.33 1.60 -3.50
C CYS A 192 14.78 1.96 -3.18
N LYS A 193 15.15 2.05 -1.90
CA LYS A 193 16.50 2.37 -1.39
C LYS A 193 17.04 3.76 -1.76
N ALA A 194 16.22 4.64 -2.32
CA ALA A 194 16.59 6.03 -2.57
C ALA A 194 16.65 6.85 -1.27
N LYS A 195 17.49 7.88 -1.24
CA LYS A 195 17.57 8.86 -0.14
C LYS A 195 16.23 9.56 0.10
N MET A 196 15.99 9.95 1.36
CA MET A 196 14.72 10.49 1.84
C MET A 196 14.88 11.84 2.53
N TRP A 197 13.87 12.69 2.42
CA TRP A 197 13.73 13.93 3.17
C TRP A 197 12.73 13.77 4.31
N SER A 198 13.02 14.40 5.46
CA SER A 198 12.03 14.59 6.53
C SER A 198 11.11 15.76 6.18
N MET A 199 9.82 15.51 6.23
CA MET A 199 8.81 16.52 5.90
C MET A 199 8.53 17.45 7.09
N LEU A 200 8.80 16.95 8.30
CA LEU A 200 8.86 17.74 9.53
C LEU A 200 9.99 18.77 9.46
N GLN A 201 11.22 18.35 9.13
CA GLN A 201 12.36 19.28 8.95
C GLN A 201 12.10 20.31 7.85
N ALA A 202 11.39 19.90 6.79
CA ALA A 202 11.00 20.80 5.72
C ALA A 202 9.92 21.82 6.12
N LYS A 203 9.26 21.68 7.29
CA LYS A 203 8.20 22.58 7.78
C LYS A 203 7.12 22.85 6.71
N ILE A 204 6.60 21.77 6.12
CA ILE A 204 5.56 21.80 5.07
C ILE A 204 4.34 20.92 5.39
N MET A 205 4.26 20.49 6.65
CA MET A 205 3.21 19.66 7.21
C MET A 205 1.94 20.52 7.44
N PRO A 206 0.81 20.25 6.77
CA PRO A 206 -0.43 20.95 7.08
C PRO A 206 -1.09 20.38 8.35
N GLN A 207 -1.65 21.25 9.19
CA GLN A 207 -2.43 20.85 10.38
C GLN A 207 -3.62 19.94 10.02
N SER A 208 -4.18 20.08 8.82
CA SER A 208 -5.26 19.21 8.32
C SER A 208 -4.87 17.74 8.14
N ALA A 209 -3.59 17.38 8.29
CA ALA A 209 -3.13 16.00 8.21
C ALA A 209 -3.66 15.15 9.38
N CYS A 210 -3.62 15.67 10.62
CA CYS A 210 -4.03 14.95 11.84
C CYS A 210 -5.50 14.53 11.77
N ALA A 211 -6.39 15.49 11.48
CA ALA A 211 -7.81 15.24 11.37
C ALA A 211 -8.18 14.21 10.27
N ARG A 212 -7.36 14.06 9.22
CA ARG A 212 -7.66 13.13 8.12
C ARG A 212 -7.07 11.74 8.32
N LEU A 213 -6.03 11.64 9.14
CA LEU A 213 -5.43 10.37 9.55
C LEU A 213 -6.02 9.84 10.86
N GLU A 214 -7.02 10.53 11.43
CA GLU A 214 -7.61 10.20 12.72
C GLU A 214 -6.52 10.11 13.80
N ALA A 215 -5.56 11.03 13.75
CA ALA A 215 -4.39 11.07 14.62
C ALA A 215 -4.45 12.26 15.56
N TYR A 216 -3.78 12.15 16.71
CA TYR A 216 -3.57 13.29 17.61
C TYR A 216 -2.85 14.44 16.89
N GLU A 217 -3.11 15.66 17.36
CA GLU A 217 -2.41 16.84 16.87
C GLU A 217 -0.90 16.70 17.08
N ASP A 218 -0.12 17.14 16.10
CA ASP A 218 1.35 17.07 16.09
C ASP A 218 2.00 15.67 16.21
N CYS A 219 1.20 14.60 16.23
CA CYS A 219 1.69 13.22 16.27
C CYS A 219 1.83 12.59 14.88
N ILE A 220 2.21 13.36 13.85
CA ILE A 220 2.45 12.84 12.50
C ILE A 220 3.87 13.15 12.05
N GLU A 221 4.57 12.10 11.62
CA GLU A 221 5.84 12.22 10.93
C GLU A 221 5.79 11.47 9.62
N TYR A 222 6.31 12.06 8.55
CA TYR A 222 6.55 11.32 7.31
C TYR A 222 7.75 11.81 6.52
N PHE A 223 8.21 10.91 5.68
CA PHE A 223 9.38 11.06 4.84
C PHE A 223 9.03 10.83 3.39
N VAL A 224 9.71 11.53 2.48
CA VAL A 224 9.54 11.34 1.04
C VAL A 224 10.88 11.08 0.38
N CYS A 225 10.97 10.03 -0.43
CA CYS A 225 12.20 9.69 -1.16
C CYS A 225 12.33 10.40 -2.51
N LEU A 226 13.51 10.35 -3.13
CA LEU A 226 13.77 10.90 -4.47
C LEU A 226 12.80 10.41 -5.56
N ASN A 227 12.26 9.21 -5.40
CA ASN A 227 11.29 8.61 -6.31
C ASN A 227 9.83 8.90 -5.89
N GLY A 228 9.60 9.79 -4.92
CA GLY A 228 8.26 10.19 -4.50
C GLY A 228 7.52 9.16 -3.66
N HIS A 229 8.17 8.12 -3.14
CA HIS A 229 7.56 7.25 -2.14
C HIS A 229 7.51 7.97 -0.79
N LEU A 230 6.34 7.95 -0.18
CA LEU A 230 6.05 8.45 1.15
C LEU A 230 5.99 7.30 2.14
N LEU A 231 6.57 7.48 3.32
CA LEU A 231 6.39 6.63 4.48
C LEU A 231 6.09 7.52 5.69
N GLY A 232 5.03 7.21 6.43
CA GLY A 232 4.65 7.98 7.61
C GLY A 232 4.17 7.11 8.77
N ILE A 233 4.25 7.72 9.95
CA ILE A 233 3.76 7.19 11.22
C ILE A 233 2.84 8.24 11.84
N CYS A 234 1.83 7.79 12.55
CA CYS A 234 1.02 8.65 13.40
C CYS A 234 0.57 7.94 14.67
N THR A 235 0.32 8.70 15.73
CA THR A 235 -0.43 8.19 16.89
C THR A 235 -1.92 8.41 16.65
N LEU A 236 -2.68 7.31 16.59
CA LEU A 236 -4.10 7.30 16.30
C LEU A 236 -4.87 7.82 17.53
N ALA A 237 -5.86 8.66 17.27
CA ALA A 237 -6.80 9.11 18.28
C ALA A 237 -7.82 7.97 18.56
N PRO A 238 -8.25 7.78 19.81
CA PRO A 238 -9.33 6.85 20.14
C PRO A 238 -10.57 7.17 19.31
N LEU A 239 -11.24 6.13 18.82
CA LEU A 239 -12.57 6.30 18.24
C LEU A 239 -13.50 6.74 19.38
N SER A 240 -13.93 8.01 19.40
CA SER A 240 -15.02 8.41 20.28
C SER A 240 -16.28 7.70 19.81
N ASP A 241 -16.72 6.70 20.58
CA ASP A 241 -18.05 6.13 20.47
C ASP A 241 -19.05 7.24 20.77
N SER A 242 -19.48 7.94 19.73
CA SER A 242 -20.63 8.86 19.80
C SER A 242 -21.92 8.05 19.73
N GLU A 243 -22.07 7.11 20.64
CA GLU A 243 -23.36 6.53 21.03
C GLU A 243 -23.67 6.90 22.48
N GLU A 244 -23.68 8.22 22.77
CA GLU A 244 -24.46 8.69 23.91
C GLU A 244 -25.95 8.54 23.52
N ALA A 245 -26.53 7.40 23.90
CA ALA A 245 -27.97 7.23 23.93
C ALA A 245 -28.54 8.26 24.92
N VAL A 246 -29.01 9.39 24.39
CA VAL A 246 -29.82 10.36 25.12
C VAL A 246 -31.04 9.65 25.71
N PRO A 247 -31.23 9.62 27.05
CA PRO A 247 -32.47 9.15 27.63
C PRO A 247 -33.59 10.10 27.18
N SER A 248 -34.63 9.53 26.59
CA SER A 248 -35.85 10.26 26.25
C SER A 248 -36.55 10.71 27.52
N GLU A 249 -36.50 12.00 27.83
CA GLU A 249 -37.43 12.63 28.76
C GLU A 249 -38.32 13.61 27.97
N ASP A 250 -39.59 13.22 27.85
CA ASP A 250 -40.69 14.08 27.42
C ASP A 250 -40.88 15.22 28.43
N SER A 251 -40.86 16.49 27.97
CA SER A 251 -42.02 17.42 28.00
C SER A 251 -41.65 18.92 27.91
N ASN A 252 -42.21 19.55 26.87
CA ASN A 252 -42.76 20.92 26.74
C ASN A 252 -41.93 22.21 26.95
N HIS A 253 -41.76 22.91 25.82
CA HIS A 253 -41.87 24.36 25.53
C HIS A 253 -41.10 25.41 26.37
N THR A 254 -40.18 26.15 25.72
CA THR A 254 -40.43 27.50 25.17
C THR A 254 -39.23 28.03 24.34
N GLU A 255 -39.54 28.80 23.29
CA GLU A 255 -38.58 29.41 22.36
C GLU A 255 -37.70 30.49 23.00
N LYS A 256 -36.40 30.52 22.62
CA LYS A 256 -35.67 31.77 22.36
C LYS A 256 -34.43 31.53 21.47
N LYS A 257 -34.21 32.50 20.59
CA LYS A 257 -33.34 32.60 19.42
C LYS A 257 -31.89 32.98 19.80
N GLN A 258 -30.87 32.35 19.19
CA GLN A 258 -29.79 33.01 18.40
C GLN A 258 -28.56 32.12 18.07
N ASP A 259 -28.15 32.24 16.80
CA ASP A 259 -26.79 32.23 16.22
C ASP A 259 -25.88 30.99 16.36
N ASN A 260 -25.62 30.27 15.25
CA ASN A 260 -24.48 30.49 14.34
C ASN A 260 -24.01 29.21 13.60
N CYS A 261 -23.55 29.38 12.34
CA CYS A 261 -22.67 28.51 11.52
C CYS A 261 -22.95 26.98 11.39
N LEU A 262 -23.60 26.57 10.29
CA LEU A 262 -23.63 25.18 9.82
C LEU A 262 -22.60 24.94 8.70
N ALA A 263 -21.54 24.20 9.03
CA ALA A 263 -20.72 23.49 8.05
C ALA A 263 -21.47 22.24 7.57
N LYS A 264 -21.49 22.04 6.24
CA LYS A 264 -22.15 20.89 5.60
C LYS A 264 -21.39 19.59 5.90
N GLU A 265 -22.03 18.68 6.62
CA GLU A 265 -21.63 17.28 6.71
C GLU A 265 -21.87 16.57 5.37
N ASN A 266 -20.84 15.88 4.86
CA ASN A 266 -20.98 14.89 3.79
C ASN A 266 -20.74 13.52 4.41
N GLY A 267 -21.83 12.81 4.70
CA GLY A 267 -21.80 11.45 5.24
C GLY A 267 -21.24 10.45 4.23
N LEU A 268 -20.15 9.77 4.60
CA LEU A 268 -19.67 8.58 3.92
C LEU A 268 -19.97 7.36 4.81
N LYS A 269 -21.14 6.74 4.62
CA LYS A 269 -21.52 5.49 5.28
C LYS A 269 -20.50 4.40 4.95
N ARG A 270 -19.72 3.93 5.95
CA ARG A 270 -18.99 2.66 5.87
C ARG A 270 -19.91 1.53 6.34
N ARG A 271 -20.09 0.51 5.51
CA ARG A 271 -20.68 -0.77 5.92
C ARG A 271 -19.64 -1.54 6.73
N HIS A 272 -19.94 -1.80 8.00
CA HIS A 272 -19.24 -2.82 8.79
C HIS A 272 -19.67 -4.21 8.33
N SER A 273 -18.71 -5.12 8.24
CA SER A 273 -18.96 -6.57 8.23
C SER A 273 -17.88 -7.19 9.11
N LEU A 274 -18.26 -7.52 10.34
CA LEU A 274 -17.51 -8.37 11.26
C LEU A 274 -18.35 -9.63 11.57
N LEU A 275 -17.61 -10.65 12.02
CA LEU A 275 -18.00 -11.99 12.47
C LEU A 275 -18.13 -13.03 11.34
N GLY A 276 -17.51 -14.21 11.43
CA GLY A 276 -16.72 -14.82 12.49
C GLY A 276 -16.15 -16.15 12.00
N GLY A 277 -15.09 -16.63 12.65
CA GLY A 277 -14.56 -17.96 12.41
C GLY A 277 -15.44 -19.04 13.05
N SER A 278 -15.55 -20.19 12.38
CA SER A 278 -15.77 -21.46 13.05
C SER A 278 -15.14 -22.56 12.20
N GLU A 279 -14.29 -23.34 12.86
CA GLU A 279 -13.68 -24.56 12.39
C GLU A 279 -14.75 -25.62 12.09
N ASN A 280 -14.60 -26.39 11.02
CA ASN A 280 -14.98 -27.80 10.96
C ASN A 280 -14.41 -28.44 9.69
N GLY A 281 -13.70 -29.56 9.87
CA GLY A 281 -13.06 -30.35 8.82
C GLY A 281 -14.04 -31.08 7.88
N PRO A 282 -13.52 -31.75 6.84
CA PRO A 282 -14.31 -32.17 5.68
C PRO A 282 -14.77 -33.62 5.76
N SER A 283 -15.94 -33.92 5.16
CA SER A 283 -16.29 -35.18 4.45
C SER A 283 -17.79 -35.21 4.08
N PRO A 284 -18.27 -36.07 3.15
CA PRO A 284 -17.61 -36.73 2.03
C PRO A 284 -18.38 -36.61 0.69
N GLN A 285 -17.70 -37.00 -0.39
CA GLN A 285 -18.22 -37.17 -1.74
C GLN A 285 -19.45 -38.10 -1.77
N LYS A 286 -20.55 -37.64 -2.40
CA LYS A 286 -21.59 -38.53 -2.93
C LYS A 286 -21.29 -38.86 -4.39
N ARG A 287 -20.79 -40.07 -4.55
CA ARG A 287 -20.78 -40.87 -5.77
C ARG A 287 -22.25 -41.16 -6.16
N LEU A 288 -22.65 -40.77 -7.36
CA LEU A 288 -23.85 -41.28 -8.03
C LEU A 288 -23.39 -42.02 -9.29
N THR A 289 -23.51 -43.33 -9.20
CA THR A 289 -23.41 -44.30 -10.29
C THR A 289 -24.79 -44.49 -10.92
N SER A 290 -24.88 -44.36 -12.25
CA SER A 290 -25.71 -45.20 -13.14
C SER A 290 -25.41 -44.73 -14.56
N SER A 291 -24.68 -45.49 -15.36
CA SER A 291 -25.20 -46.54 -16.25
C SER A 291 -26.42 -46.07 -17.05
N ASN A 292 -26.18 -45.65 -18.30
CA ASN A 292 -27.00 -46.06 -19.43
C ASN A 292 -26.22 -45.80 -20.74
N GLN A 293 -25.67 -46.90 -21.24
CA GLN A 293 -25.32 -47.08 -22.64
C GLN A 293 -26.62 -47.47 -23.37
N CYS A 294 -27.03 -46.70 -24.38
CA CYS A 294 -27.75 -47.25 -25.52
C CYS A 294 -27.39 -46.43 -26.76
N ASN A 295 -26.81 -47.14 -27.72
CA ASN A 295 -26.59 -46.70 -29.09
C ASN A 295 -27.93 -46.38 -29.76
N ILE A 296 -27.89 -45.59 -30.83
CA ILE A 296 -28.36 -45.96 -32.18
C ILE A 296 -27.95 -44.80 -33.13
N ASP A 297 -27.30 -45.22 -34.22
CA ASP A 297 -26.94 -44.59 -35.50
C ASP A 297 -25.94 -43.42 -35.56
#